data_AF-A0AAW6CD47-F1
#
_entry.id   AF-A0AAW6CD47-F1
#
_cell.length_a   1.000
_cell.length_b   1.000
_cell.length_c   1.000
_cell.angle_alpha   90.00
_cell.angle_beta   90.00
_cell.angle_gamma   90.00
#
_symmetry.space_group_name_H-M   'P 1'
#
loop_
_entity.id
_entity.type
_entity.pdbx_description
1 polymer ?
#
loop_
_entity_poly.entity_id
_entity_poly.type
_entity_poly.pdbx_seq_one_letter_code
_entity_poly.pdbx_strand_id
1 'polypeptide(L)'
;MPIHQSEGAGKGAWVGVAIEAPEGYEQGTFQYHFGTEASAEATQSAAITEDSSIGQGKYAVFFLNASSTAPKTHITVKWEGQEAVQYVVDLSGVQTPAVKLTGVTVSTHEMPSGVSSTAEGLSFDGSTALVQNGGSGTLTHTQVASMGGGGEYTVYYTVPQAIPGGTLQFDKIARSVNGGKWNTWAMPSTTEANAGSGWWTRDGENYYFKWGAVFAEEAEGSYRLKDGGVFDYTLCFIDTDGSQDNIIATYTFQIDLSGYTITADE
;
A
#
# COMPACT_ATOMS: atom_id res chain seq x y z
N MET A 1 -17.30 -7.38 3.14
CA MET A 1 -16.68 -8.43 3.97
C MET A 1 -16.17 -7.81 5.25
N PRO A 2 -16.75 -8.13 6.42
CA PRO A 2 -16.25 -7.65 7.71
C PRO A 2 -14.92 -8.31 8.07
N ILE A 3 -14.12 -7.64 8.90
CA ILE A 3 -12.97 -8.26 9.54
C ILE A 3 -13.48 -9.27 10.58
N HIS A 4 -13.02 -10.52 10.46
CA HIS A 4 -13.35 -11.59 11.40
C HIS A 4 -12.16 -12.53 11.58
N GLN A 5 -12.16 -13.29 12.68
CA GLN A 5 -11.16 -14.31 12.94
C GLN A 5 -11.37 -15.51 12.02
N SER A 6 -10.33 -15.89 11.27
CA SER A 6 -10.26 -17.21 10.62
C SER A 6 -9.42 -18.15 11.47
N GLU A 7 -9.82 -19.42 11.53
CA GLU A 7 -9.08 -20.45 12.24
C GLU A 7 -7.66 -20.57 11.67
N GLY A 8 -6.64 -20.52 12.53
CA GLY A 8 -5.22 -20.63 12.14
C GLY A 8 -4.63 -19.48 11.33
N ALA A 9 -5.42 -18.50 10.86
CA ALA A 9 -4.96 -17.46 9.92
C ALA A 9 -5.05 -16.03 10.44
N GLY A 10 -5.68 -15.77 11.60
CA GLY A 10 -5.81 -14.42 12.17
C GLY A 10 -7.08 -13.68 11.76
N LYS A 11 -7.16 -12.40 12.12
CA LYS A 11 -8.23 -11.50 11.72
C LYS A 11 -7.98 -10.98 10.31
N GLY A 12 -9.04 -10.92 9.51
CA GLY A 12 -8.99 -10.32 8.19
C GLY A 12 -10.34 -10.25 7.50
N ALA A 13 -10.38 -9.55 6.36
CA ALA A 13 -11.50 -9.59 5.44
C ALA A 13 -11.36 -10.83 4.54
N TRP A 14 -11.63 -12.00 5.10
CA TRP A 14 -11.39 -13.28 4.43
C TRP A 14 -12.36 -13.54 3.27
N VAL A 15 -11.81 -13.94 2.13
CA VAL A 15 -12.53 -14.43 0.95
C VAL A 15 -12.12 -15.88 0.73
N GLY A 16 -13.11 -16.77 0.66
CA GLY A 16 -12.92 -18.19 0.36
C GLY A 16 -13.04 -18.46 -1.14
N VAL A 17 -12.15 -19.28 -1.68
CA VAL A 17 -12.19 -19.78 -3.05
C VAL A 17 -12.18 -21.30 -3.00
N ALA A 18 -13.15 -21.93 -3.66
CA ALA A 18 -13.25 -23.38 -3.78
C ALA A 18 -13.11 -23.77 -5.25
N ILE A 19 -12.13 -24.61 -5.56
CA ILE A 19 -11.90 -25.17 -6.91
C ILE A 19 -12.27 -26.65 -6.85
N GLU A 20 -13.29 -27.02 -7.62
CA GLU A 20 -13.79 -28.40 -7.66
C GLU A 20 -12.76 -29.34 -8.30
N ALA A 21 -12.59 -30.52 -7.70
CA ALA A 21 -11.76 -31.57 -8.25
C ALA A 21 -12.37 -32.15 -9.53
N PRO A 22 -11.56 -32.69 -10.45
CA PRO A 22 -12.07 -33.36 -11.64
C PRO A 22 -13.04 -34.50 -11.29
N GLU A 23 -13.98 -34.77 -12.19
CA GLU A 23 -14.91 -35.88 -12.02
C GLU A 23 -14.17 -37.21 -11.83
N GLY A 24 -14.58 -38.00 -10.83
CA GLY A 24 -13.94 -39.27 -10.50
C GLY A 24 -12.58 -39.15 -9.79
N TYR A 25 -12.23 -37.97 -9.24
CA TYR A 25 -11.01 -37.82 -8.45
C TYR A 25 -11.13 -38.54 -7.09
N GLU A 26 -10.36 -39.63 -6.93
CA GLU A 26 -10.42 -40.50 -5.75
C GLU A 26 -9.35 -40.19 -4.69
N GLN A 27 -8.31 -39.44 -5.03
CA GLN A 27 -7.22 -39.14 -4.10
C GLN A 27 -7.69 -38.23 -2.97
N GLY A 28 -6.97 -38.25 -1.85
CA GLY A 28 -7.29 -37.43 -0.67
C GLY A 28 -6.58 -36.07 -0.61
N THR A 29 -5.67 -35.79 -1.54
CA THR A 29 -4.82 -34.60 -1.53
C THR A 29 -4.68 -33.99 -2.91
N PHE A 30 -4.21 -32.75 -2.97
CA PHE A 30 -3.80 -32.06 -4.19
C PHE A 30 -2.48 -31.34 -3.97
N GLN A 31 -1.81 -30.96 -5.06
CA GLN A 31 -0.64 -30.09 -5.04
C GLN A 31 -1.03 -28.65 -5.36
N TYR A 32 -0.36 -27.67 -4.75
CA TYR A 32 -0.66 -26.26 -5.01
C TYR A 32 0.51 -25.29 -4.88
N HIS A 33 0.31 -24.09 -5.42
CA HIS A 33 0.98 -22.85 -5.04
C HIS A 33 -0.08 -21.81 -4.68
N PHE A 34 0.20 -20.99 -3.67
CA PHE A 34 -0.69 -19.92 -3.23
C PHE A 34 0.13 -18.71 -2.76
N GLY A 35 0.09 -17.63 -3.55
CA GLY A 35 0.99 -16.50 -3.35
C GLY A 35 0.46 -15.17 -3.90
N THR A 36 1.25 -14.13 -3.67
CA THR A 36 1.02 -12.78 -4.21
C THR A 36 1.45 -12.67 -5.68
N GLU A 37 2.28 -13.61 -6.14
CA GLU A 37 2.79 -13.69 -7.51
C GLU A 37 2.47 -15.06 -8.12
N ALA A 38 2.37 -15.10 -9.45
CA ALA A 38 2.14 -16.31 -10.19
C ALA A 38 3.31 -17.30 -10.05
N SER A 39 2.98 -18.60 -10.04
CA SER A 39 3.96 -19.69 -10.15
C SER A 39 3.39 -20.80 -11.01
N ALA A 40 4.19 -21.33 -11.93
CA ALA A 40 3.81 -22.52 -12.70
C ALA A 40 3.94 -23.82 -11.87
N GLU A 41 4.73 -23.78 -10.79
CA GLU A 41 5.01 -24.94 -9.97
C GLU A 41 4.05 -25.03 -8.77
N ALA A 42 3.50 -26.22 -8.56
CA ALA A 42 2.67 -26.56 -7.41
C ALA A 42 3.48 -27.45 -6.45
N THR A 43 4.23 -26.82 -5.54
CA THR A 43 5.21 -27.52 -4.68
C THR A 43 4.66 -27.89 -3.30
N GLN A 44 3.55 -27.27 -2.89
CA GLN A 44 2.89 -27.56 -1.62
C GLN A 44 1.82 -28.64 -1.80
N SER A 45 1.40 -29.28 -0.72
CA SER A 45 0.30 -30.25 -0.75
C SER A 45 -0.67 -30.01 0.40
N ALA A 46 -1.96 -30.24 0.13
CA ALA A 46 -3.03 -30.14 1.11
C ALA A 46 -4.07 -31.24 0.90
N ALA A 47 -4.82 -31.54 1.95
CA ALA A 47 -5.96 -32.45 1.88
C ALA A 47 -7.15 -31.78 1.17
N ILE A 48 -7.93 -32.59 0.48
CA ILE A 48 -9.21 -32.16 -0.10
C ILE A 48 -10.19 -31.78 1.00
N THR A 49 -11.03 -30.80 0.71
CA THR A 49 -12.17 -30.42 1.54
C THR A 49 -13.47 -30.95 0.93
N GLU A 50 -14.26 -31.64 1.74
CA GLU A 50 -15.66 -31.99 1.44
C GLU A 50 -16.54 -31.23 2.44
N ASP A 51 -17.26 -30.21 1.96
CA ASP A 51 -18.10 -29.36 2.81
C ASP A 51 -19.41 -29.05 2.08
N SER A 52 -20.51 -29.54 2.66
CA SER A 52 -21.87 -29.37 2.13
C SER A 52 -22.33 -27.91 2.01
N SER A 53 -21.68 -26.97 2.70
CA SER A 53 -21.93 -25.53 2.57
C SER A 53 -21.33 -24.93 1.30
N ILE A 54 -20.32 -25.59 0.72
CA ILE A 54 -19.70 -25.24 -0.57
C ILE A 54 -20.46 -25.95 -1.71
N GLY A 55 -20.70 -27.25 -1.55
CA GLY A 55 -21.38 -28.08 -2.54
C GLY A 55 -21.20 -29.58 -2.24
N GLN A 56 -21.72 -30.44 -3.12
CA GLN A 56 -21.68 -31.91 -2.94
C GLN A 56 -20.39 -32.57 -3.49
N GLY A 57 -19.35 -31.77 -3.76
CA GLY A 57 -18.10 -32.23 -4.38
C GLY A 57 -16.88 -32.25 -3.46
N LYS A 58 -15.73 -32.53 -4.08
CA LYS A 58 -14.39 -32.46 -3.49
C LYS A 58 -13.71 -31.18 -3.94
N TYR A 59 -13.16 -30.39 -3.02
CA TYR A 59 -12.64 -29.06 -3.32
C TYR A 59 -11.21 -28.85 -2.83
N ALA A 60 -10.43 -28.09 -3.60
CA ALA A 60 -9.27 -27.36 -3.12
C ALA A 60 -9.76 -25.99 -2.62
N VAL A 61 -9.59 -25.72 -1.33
CA VAL A 61 -10.12 -24.51 -0.68
C VAL A 61 -8.98 -23.60 -0.24
N PHE A 62 -9.10 -22.31 -0.58
CA PHE A 62 -8.13 -21.27 -0.24
C PHE A 62 -8.83 -20.10 0.42
N PHE A 63 -8.20 -19.52 1.43
CA PHE A 63 -8.66 -18.29 2.07
C PHE A 63 -7.63 -17.19 1.87
N LEU A 64 -8.06 -16.07 1.31
CA LEU A 64 -7.21 -14.89 1.12
C LEU A 64 -7.78 -13.69 1.88
N ASN A 65 -6.88 -12.90 2.47
CA ASN A 65 -7.24 -11.69 3.18
C ASN A 65 -7.34 -10.51 2.19
N ALA A 66 -8.57 -10.09 1.87
CA ALA A 66 -8.82 -8.98 0.94
C ALA A 66 -8.44 -7.60 1.51
N SER A 67 -8.24 -7.48 2.82
CA SER A 67 -7.75 -6.24 3.46
C SER A 67 -6.22 -6.13 3.53
N SER A 68 -5.46 -7.04 2.92
CA SER A 68 -4.00 -6.93 2.84
C SER A 68 -3.56 -5.94 1.75
N THR A 69 -2.40 -5.29 1.91
CA THR A 69 -1.74 -4.52 0.83
C THR A 69 -1.15 -5.42 -0.26
N ALA A 70 -0.97 -6.71 0.03
CA ALA A 70 -0.51 -7.73 -0.89
C ALA A 70 -1.34 -9.01 -0.69
N PRO A 71 -2.61 -9.03 -1.13
CA PRO A 71 -3.44 -10.22 -1.03
C PRO A 71 -2.86 -11.34 -1.91
N LYS A 72 -2.91 -12.58 -1.42
CA LYS A 72 -2.50 -13.76 -2.19
C LYS A 72 -3.58 -14.11 -3.21
N THR A 73 -3.47 -13.56 -4.41
CA THR A 73 -4.48 -13.74 -5.48
C THR A 73 -4.11 -14.80 -6.51
N HIS A 74 -2.88 -15.34 -6.47
CA HIS A 74 -2.41 -16.32 -7.44
C HIS A 74 -2.44 -17.71 -6.82
N ILE A 75 -3.22 -18.60 -7.46
CA ILE A 75 -3.41 -19.99 -7.05
C ILE A 75 -3.01 -20.88 -8.22
N THR A 76 -2.20 -21.90 -7.97
CA THR A 76 -1.96 -22.98 -8.93
C THR A 76 -2.41 -24.27 -8.27
N VAL A 77 -3.24 -25.06 -8.94
CA VAL A 77 -3.71 -26.36 -8.45
C VAL A 77 -3.26 -27.43 -9.41
N LYS A 78 -2.71 -28.52 -8.88
CA LYS A 78 -2.37 -29.71 -9.63
C LYS A 78 -2.99 -30.93 -8.96
N TRP A 79 -3.92 -31.54 -9.67
CA TRP A 79 -4.51 -32.83 -9.31
C TRP A 79 -3.60 -33.95 -9.78
N GLU A 80 -3.59 -35.08 -9.06
CA GLU A 80 -2.76 -36.22 -9.45
C GLU A 80 -3.13 -36.73 -10.86
N GLY A 81 -2.12 -36.95 -11.70
CA GLY A 81 -2.30 -37.38 -13.09
C GLY A 81 -2.82 -36.29 -14.03
N GLN A 82 -2.95 -35.05 -13.57
CA GLN A 82 -3.40 -33.91 -14.37
C GLN A 82 -2.31 -32.82 -14.48
N GLU A 83 -2.45 -32.00 -15.52
CA GLU A 83 -1.65 -30.78 -15.66
C GLU A 83 -2.03 -29.74 -14.58
N ALA A 84 -1.05 -28.91 -14.22
CA ALA A 84 -1.29 -27.82 -13.28
C ALA A 84 -2.13 -26.71 -13.95
N VAL A 85 -3.11 -26.18 -13.22
CA VAL A 85 -3.98 -25.08 -13.68
C VAL A 85 -3.75 -23.86 -12.80
N GLN A 86 -3.57 -22.70 -13.43
CA GLN A 86 -3.35 -21.42 -12.77
C GLN A 86 -4.64 -20.59 -12.74
N TYR A 87 -4.92 -20.00 -11.58
CA TYR A 87 -6.06 -19.15 -11.31
C TYR A 87 -5.57 -17.82 -10.75
N VAL A 88 -6.24 -16.74 -11.15
CA VAL A 88 -6.06 -15.40 -10.58
C VAL A 88 -7.40 -14.96 -10.01
N VAL A 89 -7.42 -14.66 -8.72
CA VAL A 89 -8.60 -14.19 -8.01
C VAL A 89 -8.71 -12.68 -8.19
N ASP A 90 -9.77 -12.22 -8.88
CA ASP A 90 -10.09 -10.80 -8.98
C ASP A 90 -10.84 -10.33 -7.71
N LEU A 91 -10.26 -9.35 -7.03
CA LEU A 91 -10.83 -8.74 -5.82
C LEU A 91 -11.48 -7.37 -6.09
N SER A 92 -11.56 -6.91 -7.34
CA SER A 92 -12.04 -5.57 -7.69
C SER A 92 -13.46 -5.25 -7.18
N GLY A 93 -14.32 -6.27 -7.08
CA GLY A 93 -15.68 -6.15 -6.52
C GLY A 93 -15.79 -6.34 -5.00
N VAL A 94 -14.70 -6.69 -4.32
CA VAL A 94 -14.73 -7.00 -2.88
C VAL A 94 -14.65 -5.72 -2.06
N GLN A 95 -15.70 -5.48 -1.27
CA GLN A 95 -15.72 -4.38 -0.30
C GLN A 95 -15.17 -4.85 1.05
N THR A 96 -14.15 -4.15 1.55
CA THR A 96 -13.59 -4.32 2.90
C THR A 96 -14.15 -3.24 3.83
N PRO A 97 -13.97 -3.33 5.17
CA PRO A 97 -14.46 -2.30 6.07
C PRO A 97 -13.52 -1.08 6.15
N ALA A 98 -12.49 -1.02 5.30
CA ALA A 98 -11.54 0.09 5.29
C ALA A 98 -12.25 1.42 5.00
N VAL A 99 -12.01 2.41 5.87
CA VAL A 99 -12.59 3.74 5.75
C VAL A 99 -11.82 4.56 4.71
N LYS A 100 -12.53 5.15 3.75
CA LYS A 100 -11.93 6.20 2.91
C LYS A 100 -11.84 7.48 3.73
N LEU A 101 -10.63 7.94 4.00
CA LEU A 101 -10.38 9.15 4.79
C LEU A 101 -10.85 10.38 4.03
N THR A 102 -11.32 11.37 4.79
CA THR A 102 -11.69 12.70 4.30
C THR A 102 -11.01 13.75 5.17
N GLY A 103 -10.86 14.98 4.66
CA GLY A 103 -10.20 16.06 5.39
C GLY A 103 -8.68 15.93 5.51
N VAL A 104 -8.08 14.96 4.82
CA VAL A 104 -6.62 14.87 4.69
C VAL A 104 -6.13 16.03 3.83
N THR A 105 -5.12 16.75 4.30
CA THR A 105 -4.43 17.77 3.51
C THR A 105 -3.00 17.34 3.24
N VAL A 106 -2.49 17.75 2.07
CA VAL A 106 -1.12 17.48 1.65
C VAL A 106 -0.46 18.77 1.17
N SER A 107 0.82 18.92 1.44
CA SER A 107 1.64 20.00 0.92
C SER A 107 3.00 19.49 0.47
N THR A 108 3.59 20.14 -0.52
CA THR A 108 4.95 19.83 -1.01
C THR A 108 5.97 20.92 -0.69
N HIS A 109 5.54 22.03 -0.09
CA HIS A 109 6.36 23.24 0.04
C HIS A 109 6.22 23.95 1.40
N GLU A 110 5.26 23.56 2.23
CA GLU A 110 5.03 24.15 3.55
C GLU A 110 4.76 23.08 4.61
N MET A 111 5.09 23.43 5.85
CA MET A 111 4.73 22.62 7.02
C MET A 111 3.22 22.62 7.23
N PRO A 112 2.66 21.54 7.80
CA PRO A 112 1.29 21.55 8.31
C PRO A 112 1.04 22.74 9.25
N SER A 113 -0.09 23.42 9.06
CA SER A 113 -0.48 24.56 9.89
C SER A 113 -0.50 24.18 11.38
N GLY A 114 0.11 25.02 12.22
CA GLY A 114 0.16 24.78 13.67
C GLY A 114 1.26 23.81 14.13
N VAL A 115 2.01 23.19 13.21
CA VAL A 115 3.11 22.28 13.54
C VAL A 115 4.45 23.01 13.47
N SER A 116 5.23 22.92 14.54
CA SER A 116 6.60 23.45 14.56
C SER A 116 7.60 22.43 14.00
N SER A 117 8.55 22.90 13.18
CA SER A 117 9.63 22.07 12.66
C SER A 117 10.63 21.71 13.77
N THR A 118 10.79 20.43 14.06
CA THR A 118 11.72 19.89 15.08
C THR A 118 12.43 18.64 14.59
N ALA A 119 13.61 18.34 15.12
CA ALA A 119 14.36 17.13 14.77
C ALA A 119 13.74 15.86 15.40
N GLU A 120 13.10 16.01 16.55
CA GLU A 120 12.49 14.93 17.31
C GLU A 120 11.08 14.58 16.80
N GLY A 121 10.31 15.58 16.37
CA GLY A 121 8.98 15.44 15.79
C GLY A 121 9.02 15.46 14.26
N LEU A 122 8.28 16.38 13.64
CA LEU A 122 8.29 16.60 12.20
C LEU A 122 9.20 17.78 11.87
N SER A 123 10.17 17.60 10.97
CA SER A 123 11.04 18.68 10.50
C SER A 123 10.63 19.18 9.12
N PHE A 124 10.88 20.45 8.84
CA PHE A 124 10.81 20.98 7.49
C PHE A 124 12.08 20.61 6.73
N ASP A 125 11.90 19.95 5.60
CA ASP A 125 12.91 19.78 4.56
C ASP A 125 12.79 20.89 3.52
N GLY A 126 13.60 21.93 3.67
CA GLY A 126 13.68 23.02 2.71
C GLY A 126 14.51 22.67 1.46
N SER A 127 15.27 21.57 1.47
CA SER A 127 16.15 21.20 0.36
C SER A 127 15.37 20.67 -0.86
N THR A 128 14.16 20.18 -0.62
CA THR A 128 13.27 19.58 -1.62
C THR A 128 12.07 20.49 -1.98
N ALA A 129 11.94 21.64 -1.31
CA ALA A 129 10.78 22.54 -1.39
C ALA A 129 10.81 23.50 -2.59
N LEU A 130 11.15 23.01 -3.78
CA LEU A 130 11.18 23.79 -5.02
C LEU A 130 9.94 23.60 -5.89
N VAL A 131 9.17 22.55 -5.62
CA VAL A 131 8.01 22.18 -6.43
C VAL A 131 6.74 22.19 -5.61
N GLN A 132 5.73 22.86 -6.13
CA GLN A 132 4.39 22.93 -5.57
C GLN A 132 3.46 22.01 -6.35
N ASN A 133 2.61 21.26 -5.65
CA ASN A 133 1.52 20.54 -6.29
C ASN A 133 0.62 21.50 -7.10
N GLY A 134 0.45 21.24 -8.41
CA GLY A 134 -0.26 22.09 -9.36
C GLY A 134 0.51 23.35 -9.77
N GLY A 135 1.80 23.45 -9.42
CA GLY A 135 2.67 24.57 -9.73
C GLY A 135 3.27 24.50 -11.14
N SER A 136 4.06 25.53 -11.48
CA SER A 136 4.78 25.60 -12.74
C SER A 136 6.12 26.32 -12.58
N GLY A 137 7.09 26.00 -13.44
CA GLY A 137 8.39 26.67 -13.43
C GLY A 137 9.46 25.97 -14.26
N THR A 138 10.68 26.47 -14.18
CA THR A 138 11.85 25.85 -14.80
C THR A 138 12.86 25.51 -13.70
N LEU A 139 13.31 24.26 -13.68
CA LEU A 139 14.36 23.76 -12.80
C LEU A 139 15.61 23.47 -13.63
N THR A 140 16.79 23.83 -13.14
CA THR A 140 18.05 23.44 -13.79
C THR A 140 18.49 22.04 -13.37
N HIS A 141 19.37 21.41 -14.14
CA HIS A 141 19.98 20.13 -13.75
C HIS A 141 20.69 20.21 -12.39
N THR A 142 21.40 21.31 -12.09
CA THR A 142 22.02 21.50 -10.78
C THR A 142 20.97 21.59 -9.66
N GLN A 143 19.84 22.27 -9.89
CA GLN A 143 18.77 22.32 -8.88
C GLN A 143 18.21 20.93 -8.60
N VAL A 144 17.87 20.17 -9.65
CA VAL A 144 17.33 18.81 -9.52
C VAL A 144 18.34 17.87 -8.86
N ALA A 145 19.62 17.93 -9.26
CA ALA A 145 20.69 17.11 -8.66
C ALA A 145 20.94 17.44 -7.18
N SER A 146 20.71 18.69 -6.77
CA SER A 146 20.85 19.12 -5.38
C SER A 146 19.71 18.62 -4.48
N MET A 147 18.57 18.25 -5.09
CA MET A 147 17.47 17.60 -4.39
C MET A 147 17.84 16.13 -4.14
N GLY A 148 17.43 15.58 -2.99
CA GLY A 148 17.71 14.18 -2.63
C GLY A 148 17.40 13.20 -3.78
N GLY A 149 18.17 12.12 -3.89
CA GLY A 149 17.92 11.07 -4.89
C GLY A 149 17.97 11.50 -6.37
N GLY A 150 18.47 12.71 -6.69
CA GLY A 150 18.48 13.24 -8.06
C GLY A 150 17.15 13.85 -8.51
N GLY A 151 16.43 14.49 -7.59
CA GLY A 151 15.12 15.11 -7.87
C GLY A 151 14.01 14.54 -7.00
N GLU A 152 14.11 14.71 -5.69
CA GLU A 152 13.10 14.33 -4.71
C GLU A 152 12.34 15.55 -4.20
N TYR A 153 11.01 15.47 -4.18
CA TYR A 153 10.17 16.41 -3.44
C TYR A 153 9.65 15.75 -2.17
N THR A 154 9.46 16.53 -1.11
CA THR A 154 8.83 16.05 0.12
C THR A 154 7.34 16.31 0.08
N VAL A 155 6.54 15.33 0.51
CA VAL A 155 5.11 15.51 0.77
C VAL A 155 4.90 15.50 2.28
N TYR A 156 4.28 16.55 2.80
CA TYR A 156 3.78 16.66 4.16
C TYR A 156 2.30 16.29 4.17
N TYR A 157 1.90 15.56 5.19
CA TYR A 157 0.54 15.05 5.36
C TYR A 157 -0.04 15.56 6.67
N THR A 158 -1.29 15.99 6.63
CA THR A 158 -2.13 16.20 7.82
C THR A 158 -3.31 15.25 7.72
N VAL A 159 -3.40 14.31 8.65
CA VAL A 159 -4.41 13.27 8.64
C VAL A 159 -5.27 13.38 9.89
N PRO A 160 -6.57 13.67 9.77
CA PRO A 160 -7.46 13.70 10.92
C PRO A 160 -7.46 12.38 11.69
N GLN A 161 -7.35 12.46 13.01
CA GLN A 161 -7.51 11.29 13.87
C GLN A 161 -8.97 10.85 13.96
N ALA A 162 -9.93 11.77 13.78
CA ALA A 162 -11.35 11.42 13.78
C ALA A 162 -11.75 10.72 12.47
N ILE A 163 -12.41 9.57 12.60
CA ILE A 163 -13.00 8.82 11.49
C ILE A 163 -14.44 8.42 11.83
N PRO A 164 -15.28 8.08 10.83
CA PRO A 164 -16.56 7.44 11.11
C PRO A 164 -16.38 6.24 12.06
N GLY A 165 -17.04 6.28 13.21
CA GLY A 165 -16.98 5.22 14.21
C GLY A 165 -15.92 5.37 15.30
N GLY A 166 -15.12 6.44 15.31
CA GLY A 166 -14.24 6.75 16.44
C GLY A 166 -12.94 7.46 16.06
N THR A 167 -11.84 7.01 16.64
CA THR A 167 -10.49 7.52 16.37
C THR A 167 -9.73 6.50 15.54
N LEU A 168 -9.06 6.97 14.49
CA LEU A 168 -8.15 6.18 13.67
C LEU A 168 -7.01 5.66 14.54
N GLN A 169 -6.88 4.35 14.67
CA GLN A 169 -5.80 3.69 15.40
C GLN A 169 -5.16 2.68 14.47
N PHE A 170 -3.84 2.73 14.32
CA PHE A 170 -3.07 1.86 13.42
C PHE A 170 -1.70 1.57 13.99
N ASP A 171 -1.03 0.56 13.44
CA ASP A 171 0.34 0.16 13.77
C ASP A 171 1.34 0.55 12.67
N LYS A 172 0.87 0.60 11.42
CA LYS A 172 1.71 0.88 10.26
C LYS A 172 1.02 1.82 9.28
N ILE A 173 1.83 2.52 8.49
CA ILE A 173 1.38 3.29 7.34
C ILE A 173 2.09 2.73 6.11
N ALA A 174 1.36 2.54 5.02
CA ALA A 174 1.90 2.15 3.74
C ALA A 174 1.55 3.17 2.66
N ARG A 175 2.49 3.40 1.73
CA ARG A 175 2.33 4.30 0.59
C ARG A 175 2.74 3.62 -0.71
N SER A 176 1.91 3.78 -1.73
CA SER A 176 2.22 3.47 -3.13
C SER A 176 2.12 4.75 -3.96
N VAL A 177 2.96 4.85 -4.98
CA VAL A 177 2.96 5.92 -5.98
C VAL A 177 2.82 5.28 -7.35
N ASN A 178 1.90 5.77 -8.17
CA ASN A 178 1.59 5.25 -9.51
C ASN A 178 1.32 3.74 -9.54
N GLY A 179 0.69 3.20 -8.49
CA GLY A 179 0.43 1.77 -8.34
C GLY A 179 1.68 0.91 -8.15
N GLY A 180 2.85 1.53 -7.91
CA GLY A 180 4.11 0.84 -7.68
C GLY A 180 4.19 0.13 -6.33
N LYS A 181 5.39 -0.37 -6.03
CA LYS A 181 5.67 -1.11 -4.79
C LYS A 181 5.28 -0.30 -3.54
N TRP A 182 4.64 -0.97 -2.58
CA TRP A 182 4.36 -0.43 -1.27
C TRP A 182 5.64 -0.17 -0.47
N ASN A 183 5.77 1.04 0.05
CA ASN A 183 6.69 1.35 1.14
C ASN A 183 5.89 1.37 2.44
N THR A 184 6.36 0.68 3.47
CA THR A 184 5.64 0.50 4.74
C THR A 184 6.53 0.91 5.90
N TRP A 185 5.99 1.72 6.81
CA TRP A 185 6.65 2.17 8.02
C TRP A 185 5.87 1.72 9.25
N ALA A 186 6.56 1.12 10.20
CA ALA A 186 6.01 0.80 11.50
C ALA A 186 6.09 2.05 12.39
N MET A 187 4.94 2.69 12.58
CA MET A 187 4.79 3.89 13.39
C MET A 187 3.38 3.85 13.96
N PRO A 188 3.19 3.19 15.13
CA PRO A 188 1.87 3.11 15.73
C PRO A 188 1.29 4.48 15.99
N SER A 189 -0.02 4.62 15.83
CA SER A 189 -0.78 5.83 16.13
C SER A 189 -0.62 6.30 17.59
N THR A 190 -0.24 5.40 18.48
CA THR A 190 0.11 5.66 19.89
C THR A 190 1.52 6.22 20.08
N THR A 191 2.33 6.33 19.02
CA THR A 191 3.68 6.87 19.13
C THR A 191 3.65 8.34 19.52
N GLU A 192 4.49 8.70 20.49
CA GLU A 192 4.56 10.05 21.03
C GLU A 192 5.00 11.08 19.98
N ALA A 193 4.54 12.32 20.16
CA ALA A 193 4.71 13.41 19.20
C ALA A 193 6.19 13.76 18.92
N ASN A 194 7.10 13.46 19.86
CA ASN A 194 8.54 13.73 19.80
C ASN A 194 9.38 12.47 19.53
N ALA A 195 8.76 11.37 19.10
CA ALA A 195 9.45 10.12 18.75
C ALA A 195 9.55 9.91 17.23
N GLY A 196 9.21 10.93 16.43
CA GLY A 196 9.09 10.84 14.98
C GLY A 196 10.36 11.10 14.19
N SER A 197 11.48 11.44 14.83
CA SER A 197 12.82 11.53 14.21
C SER A 197 12.84 12.36 12.91
N GLY A 198 12.13 13.48 12.92
CA GLY A 198 12.05 14.45 11.83
C GLY A 198 10.97 14.15 10.79
N TRP A 199 10.29 13.00 10.83
CA TRP A 199 9.33 12.60 9.80
C TRP A 199 7.91 12.32 10.30
N TRP A 200 7.68 12.36 11.61
CA TRP A 200 6.37 12.09 12.22
C TRP A 200 6.11 13.01 13.42
N THR A 201 4.87 13.43 13.60
CA THR A 201 4.40 13.98 14.87
C THR A 201 2.88 13.86 14.97
N ARG A 202 2.30 14.21 16.11
CA ARG A 202 0.85 14.22 16.30
C ARG A 202 0.46 15.29 17.32
N ASP A 203 -0.78 15.72 17.25
CA ASP A 203 -1.43 16.48 18.32
C ASP A 203 -2.71 15.76 18.78
N GLY A 204 -3.68 16.49 19.33
CA GLY A 204 -4.97 15.92 19.75
C GLY A 204 -5.96 15.68 18.60
N GLU A 205 -5.70 16.22 17.41
CA GLU A 205 -6.64 16.25 16.29
C GLU A 205 -6.12 15.52 15.06
N ASN A 206 -4.81 15.57 14.79
CA ASN A 206 -4.22 15.08 13.57
C ASN A 206 -2.95 14.24 13.82
N TYR A 207 -2.68 13.36 12.87
CA TYR A 207 -1.37 12.76 12.63
C TYR A 207 -0.67 13.54 11.53
N TYR A 208 0.62 13.79 11.69
CA TYR A 208 1.43 14.48 10.71
C TYR A 208 2.66 13.65 10.36
N PHE A 209 2.99 13.61 9.08
CA PHE A 209 4.20 12.94 8.64
C PHE A 209 4.70 13.53 7.33
N LYS A 210 5.93 13.15 6.96
CA LYS A 210 6.48 13.49 5.65
C LYS A 210 7.24 12.33 5.02
N TRP A 211 7.21 12.26 3.70
CA TRP A 211 8.07 11.38 2.92
C TRP A 211 8.46 12.01 1.60
N GLY A 212 9.67 11.68 1.14
CA GLY A 212 10.15 12.00 -0.18
C GLY A 212 9.53 11.15 -1.29
N ALA A 213 9.50 11.70 -2.49
CA ALA A 213 9.30 10.96 -3.74
C ALA A 213 10.11 11.57 -4.88
N VAL A 214 10.69 10.70 -5.71
CA VAL A 214 11.53 11.11 -6.83
C VAL A 214 10.66 11.47 -8.03
N PHE A 215 10.76 12.72 -8.50
CA PHE A 215 10.00 13.23 -9.66
C PHE A 215 10.81 13.30 -10.95
N ALA A 216 12.14 13.20 -10.87
CA ALA A 216 13.02 13.25 -12.02
C ALA A 216 13.86 11.97 -12.16
N GLU A 217 14.27 11.67 -13.37
CA GLU A 217 15.24 10.61 -13.66
C GLU A 217 16.41 11.18 -14.46
N GLU A 218 17.61 10.71 -14.12
CA GLU A 218 18.82 11.01 -14.87
C GLU A 218 18.95 10.03 -16.04
N ALA A 219 19.06 10.57 -17.25
CA ALA A 219 19.36 9.82 -18.46
C ALA A 219 20.37 10.59 -19.29
N GLU A 220 21.46 9.93 -19.70
CA GLU A 220 22.49 10.50 -20.57
C GLU A 220 23.08 11.83 -20.04
N GLY A 221 23.19 11.97 -18.71
CA GLY A 221 23.71 13.18 -18.05
C GLY A 221 22.73 14.35 -18.01
N SER A 222 21.45 14.12 -18.30
CA SER A 222 20.37 15.11 -18.21
C SER A 222 19.23 14.60 -17.35
N TYR A 223 18.63 15.49 -16.56
CA TYR A 223 17.42 15.17 -15.80
C TYR A 223 16.15 15.43 -16.60
N ARG A 224 15.18 14.54 -16.52
CA ARG A 224 13.84 14.68 -17.09
C ARG A 224 12.75 14.31 -16.10
N LEU A 225 11.58 14.93 -16.24
CA LEU A 225 10.40 14.58 -15.44
C LEU A 225 9.98 13.13 -15.70
N LYS A 226 9.76 12.38 -14.62
CA LYS A 226 9.18 11.04 -14.67
C LYS A 226 7.66 11.14 -14.78
N ASP A 227 7.05 10.13 -15.41
CA ASP A 227 5.59 9.94 -15.42
C ASP A 227 4.80 11.19 -15.87
N GLY A 228 5.39 12.01 -16.74
CA GLY A 228 4.79 13.28 -17.19
C GLY A 228 4.62 14.33 -16.08
N GLY A 229 5.28 14.15 -14.93
CA GLY A 229 5.13 14.98 -13.74
C GLY A 229 3.90 14.66 -12.90
N VAL A 230 3.13 13.60 -13.22
CA VAL A 230 1.90 13.27 -12.50
C VAL A 230 2.11 12.02 -11.64
N PHE A 231 1.80 12.14 -10.35
CA PHE A 231 2.02 11.09 -9.36
C PHE A 231 0.74 10.83 -8.56
N ASP A 232 0.12 9.67 -8.80
CA ASP A 232 -1.03 9.20 -8.05
C ASP A 232 -0.59 8.45 -6.81
N TYR A 233 -0.97 8.96 -5.65
CA TYR A 233 -0.64 8.39 -4.35
C TYR A 233 -1.80 7.58 -3.80
N THR A 234 -1.46 6.45 -3.19
CA THR A 234 -2.35 5.73 -2.29
C THR A 234 -1.67 5.56 -0.94
N LEU A 235 -2.34 6.02 0.12
CA LEU A 235 -2.00 5.77 1.51
C LEU A 235 -2.93 4.72 2.10
N CYS A 236 -2.35 3.82 2.89
CA CYS A 236 -3.07 2.83 3.68
C CYS A 236 -2.62 2.92 5.13
N PHE A 237 -3.57 2.95 6.06
CA PHE A 237 -3.35 2.78 7.48
C PHE A 237 -3.71 1.35 7.85
N ILE A 238 -2.82 0.71 8.60
CA ILE A 238 -2.83 -0.74 8.79
C ILE A 238 -2.84 -1.05 10.28
N ASP A 239 -3.81 -1.86 10.68
CA ASP A 239 -3.88 -2.53 11.99
C ASP A 239 -3.26 -3.92 11.86
N THR A 240 -2.46 -4.32 12.85
CA THR A 240 -1.85 -5.65 12.91
C THR A 240 -2.32 -6.39 14.16
N ASP A 241 -2.85 -7.58 13.98
CA ASP A 241 -3.23 -8.43 15.12
C ASP A 241 -2.08 -9.35 15.58
N GLY A 242 -0.87 -9.10 15.08
CA GLY A 242 0.32 -9.93 15.27
C GLY A 242 0.46 -11.08 14.28
N SER A 243 -0.56 -11.35 13.46
CA SER A 243 -0.54 -12.42 12.43
C SER A 243 -0.87 -11.93 11.03
N GLN A 244 -1.74 -10.92 10.92
CA GLN A 244 -2.18 -10.33 9.65
C GLN A 244 -2.14 -8.81 9.70
N ASP A 245 -1.78 -8.22 8.57
CA ASP A 245 -1.93 -6.80 8.33
C ASP A 245 -3.27 -6.54 7.64
N ASN A 246 -4.05 -5.62 8.21
CA ASN A 246 -5.35 -5.23 7.69
C ASN A 246 -5.41 -3.74 7.44
N ILE A 247 -5.67 -3.36 6.19
CA ILE A 247 -5.99 -1.98 5.81
C ILE A 247 -7.32 -1.60 6.47
N ILE A 248 -7.26 -0.60 7.33
CA ILE A 248 -8.41 -0.07 8.06
C ILE A 248 -8.82 1.32 7.56
N ALA A 249 -7.93 2.03 6.89
CA ALA A 249 -8.25 3.29 6.24
C ALA A 249 -7.37 3.55 5.02
N THR A 250 -7.91 4.26 4.05
CA THR A 250 -7.21 4.62 2.82
C THR A 250 -7.41 6.09 2.45
N TYR A 251 -6.43 6.65 1.76
CA TYR A 251 -6.53 7.97 1.15
C TYR A 251 -5.79 7.98 -0.19
N THR A 252 -6.40 8.56 -1.21
CA THR A 252 -5.81 8.71 -2.53
C THR A 252 -5.81 10.17 -2.94
N PHE A 253 -4.70 10.63 -3.51
CA PHE A 253 -4.56 12.00 -4.00
C PHE A 253 -3.53 12.03 -5.12
N GLN A 254 -3.47 13.13 -5.84
CA GLN A 254 -2.51 13.34 -6.92
C GLN A 254 -1.57 14.49 -6.58
N ILE A 255 -0.29 14.33 -6.91
CA ILE A 255 0.66 15.43 -7.04
C ILE A 255 0.91 15.65 -8.53
N ASP A 256 0.61 16.85 -9.00
CA ASP A 256 0.81 17.29 -10.38
C ASP A 256 1.95 18.29 -10.45
N LEU A 257 3.06 17.89 -11.04
CA LEU A 257 4.24 18.69 -11.35
C LEU A 257 4.41 18.88 -12.87
N SER A 258 3.39 18.59 -13.68
CA SER A 258 3.46 18.67 -15.15
C SER A 258 3.68 20.09 -15.67
N GLY A 259 3.40 21.11 -14.86
CA GLY A 259 3.71 22.51 -15.16
C GLY A 259 5.20 22.87 -15.04
N TYR A 260 6.05 21.97 -14.55
CA TYR A 260 7.49 22.19 -14.45
C TYR A 260 8.23 21.69 -15.69
N THR A 261 9.36 22.32 -15.99
CA THR A 261 10.31 21.85 -17.00
C THR A 261 11.71 21.74 -16.38
N ILE A 262 12.53 20.83 -16.89
CA ILE A 262 13.92 20.69 -16.45
C ILE A 262 14.83 21.06 -17.63
N THR A 263 15.77 21.96 -17.41
CA THR A 263 16.69 22.48 -18.44
C THR A 263 18.15 22.34 -18.02
N ALA A 264 19.06 22.49 -18.99
CA ALA A 264 20.49 22.62 -18.72
C ALA A 264 20.78 23.83 -17.81
N ASP A 265 21.90 23.77 -17.09
CA ASP A 265 22.44 24.91 -16.36
C ASP A 265 22.94 25.97 -17.38
N GLU A 266 22.67 27.25 -17.10
CA GLU A 266 23.19 28.39 -17.90
C GLU A 266 24.67 28.68 -17.63
#